data_AF-A0A7J5A4K1-F1
#
_entry.id   AF-A0A7J5A4K1-F1
#
_cell.length_a   1.000
_cell.length_b   1.000
_cell.length_c   1.000
_cell.angle_alpha   90.00
_cell.angle_beta   90.00
_cell.angle_gamma   90.00
#
_symmetry.space_group_name_H-M   'P 1'
#
loop_
_entity.id
_entity.type
_entity.pdbx_description
1 polymer ?
#
loop_
_entity_poly.entity_id
_entity_poly.type
_entity_poly.pdbx_seq_one_letter_code
_entity_poly.pdbx_strand_id
1 'polypeptide(L)' 'MPDPASRDLLPVMSALLTTAIRDLRGHPGGPDPIDVVRRFLWWLPLNHDEARAIALRMR' A
#
# COMPACT_ATOMS: atom_id res chain seq x y z
N MET A 1 -5.59 -6.24 26.65
CA MET A 1 -4.62 -7.17 26.03
C MET A 1 -5.14 -7.43 24.62
N PRO A 2 -4.40 -7.09 23.55
CA PRO A 2 -4.91 -7.32 22.20
C PRO A 2 -5.20 -8.81 22.01
N ASP A 3 -6.34 -9.12 21.39
CA ASP A 3 -6.82 -10.48 21.16
C ASP A 3 -5.74 -11.30 20.43
N PRO A 4 -5.43 -12.55 20.85
CA PRO A 4 -4.44 -13.39 20.18
C PRO A 4 -4.71 -13.53 18.67
N ALA A 5 -5.98 -13.54 18.23
CA ALA A 5 -6.32 -13.54 16.81
C ALA A 5 -5.81 -12.28 16.08
N SER A 6 -5.79 -11.13 16.76
CA SER A 6 -5.29 -9.87 16.19
C SER A 6 -3.77 -9.85 16.00
N ARG A 7 -3.02 -10.63 16.79
CA ARG A 7 -1.54 -10.74 16.68
C ARG A 7 -1.10 -11.48 15.42
N ASP A 8 -1.85 -12.50 15.01
CA ASP A 8 -1.55 -13.29 13.82
C ASP A 8 -2.19 -12.72 12.54
N LEU A 9 -3.30 -11.98 12.68
CA LEU A 9 -3.97 -11.32 11.56
C LEU A 9 -3.19 -10.15 10.97
N LEU A 10 -2.55 -9.33 11.80
CA LEU A 10 -1.79 -8.15 11.34
C LEU A 10 -0.67 -8.48 10.33
N PRO A 11 0.22 -9.46 10.58
CA PRO A 11 1.24 -9.85 9.61
C PRO A 11 0.63 -10.35 8.29
N VAL A 12 -0.41 -11.19 8.36
CA VAL A 12 -1.09 -11.76 7.19
C VAL A 12 -1.75 -10.66 6.36
N MET A 13 -2.48 -9.75 7.00
CA MET A 13 -3.11 -8.61 6.35
C MET A 13 -2.07 -7.67 5.72
N SER A 14 -0.95 -7.41 6.41
CA SER A 14 0.14 -6.60 5.87
C SER A 14 0.76 -7.24 4.62
N ALA A 15 0.94 -8.56 4.61
CA ALA A 15 1.48 -9.28 3.46
C ALA A 15 0.52 -9.27 2.26
N LEU A 16 -0.78 -9.49 2.51
CA LEU A 16 -1.82 -9.46 1.48
C LEU A 16 -1.96 -8.07 0.86
N LEU A 17 -2.01 -7.02 1.68
CA LEU A 17 -2.06 -5.63 1.21
C LEU A 17 -0.80 -5.26 0.41
N THR A 18 0.38 -5.65 0.88
CA THR A 18 1.64 -5.41 0.17
C THR A 18 1.65 -6.12 -1.19
N THR A 19 1.14 -7.36 -1.25
CA THR A 19 1.03 -8.13 -2.49
C THR A 19 0.05 -7.47 -3.46
N ALA A 20 -1.12 -7.07 -2.98
CA ALA A 20 -2.13 -6.39 -3.80
C ALA A 20 -1.61 -5.06 -4.36
N ILE A 21 -0.87 -4.28 -3.55
CA ILE A 21 -0.23 -3.02 -3.99
C ILE A 21 0.81 -3.28 -5.07
N ARG A 22 1.63 -4.34 -4.92
CA ARG A 22 2.62 -4.74 -5.94
C ARG A 22 1.96 -5.21 -7.23
N ASP A 23 0.91 -6.01 -7.14
CA ASP A 23 0.19 -6.57 -8.28
C ASP A 23 -0.50 -5.48 -9.12
N LEU A 24 -1.23 -4.57 -8.45
CA LEU A 24 -1.87 -3.42 -9.10
C LEU A 24 -0.87 -2.52 -9.84
N ARG A 25 0.36 -2.41 -9.33
CA ARG A 25 1.42 -1.58 -9.93
C ARG A 25 2.16 -2.27 -11.08
N GLY A 26 2.29 -3.59 -11.02
CA GLY A 26 3.03 -4.38 -12.02
C GLY A 26 2.24 -4.69 -13.29
N HIS A 27 0.93 -4.46 -13.29
CA HIS A 27 0.07 -4.77 -14.42
C HIS A 27 0.25 -3.72 -15.55
N PRO A 28 0.66 -4.11 -16.78
CA PRO A 28 0.70 -3.19 -17.91
C PRO A 28 -0.73 -2.70 -18.23
N GLY A 29 -0.95 -1.39 -18.14
CA GLY A 29 -2.29 -0.77 -18.20
C GLY A 29 -3.01 -0.67 -16.84
N GLY A 30 -2.37 -1.06 -15.75
CA GLY A 30 -2.83 -0.87 -14.38
C GLY A 30 -2.73 0.59 -13.90
N PRO A 31 -3.30 0.90 -12.72
CA PRO A 31 -3.29 2.24 -12.16
C PRO A 31 -1.87 2.74 -11.86
N ASP A 32 -1.64 4.05 -12.01
CA ASP A 32 -0.34 4.66 -11.76
C ASP A 32 0.14 4.35 -10.33
N PRO A 33 1.43 4.01 -10.12
CA PRO A 33 2.02 3.82 -8.79
C PRO A 33 1.63 4.88 -7.75
N ILE A 34 1.49 6.14 -8.17
CA ILE A 34 1.11 7.29 -7.33
C ILE A 34 -0.37 7.21 -6.94
N ASP A 35 -1.23 6.82 -7.87
CA ASP A 35 -2.67 6.67 -7.62
C ASP A 35 -2.93 5.54 -6.64
N VAL A 36 -2.15 4.46 -6.70
CA VAL A 36 -2.18 3.39 -5.69
C VAL A 36 -1.79 3.95 -4.32
N VAL A 37 -0.69 4.71 -4.21
CA VAL A 37 -0.27 5.31 -2.93
C VAL A 37 -1.36 6.23 -2.36
N ARG A 38 -1.96 7.10 -3.19
CA ARG A 38 -3.04 8.00 -2.77
C ARG A 38 -4.30 7.25 -2.35
N ARG A 39 -4.65 6.15 -3.04
CA ARG A 39 -5.79 5.30 -2.69
C ARG A 39 -5.61 4.64 -1.32
N PHE A 40 -4.42 4.08 -1.05
CA PHE A 40 -4.16 3.34 0.19
C PHE A 40 -3.83 4.26 1.39
N LEU A 41 -3.17 5.39 1.13
CA LEU A 41 -2.83 6.39 2.14
C LEU A 41 -3.79 7.59 2.11
N TRP A 42 -5.05 7.38 1.72
CA TRP A 42 -6.07 8.43 1.58
C TRP A 42 -6.30 9.27 2.85
N TRP A 43 -5.93 8.72 4.02
CA TRP A 43 -6.03 9.36 5.32
C TRP A 43 -4.85 10.30 5.64
N LEU A 44 -3.79 10.28 4.83
CA LEU A 44 -2.64 11.20 4.94
C LEU A 44 -2.75 12.32 3.91
N PRO A 45 -2.48 13.59 4.28
CA PRO A 45 -2.51 14.72 3.35
C PRO A 45 -1.23 14.76 2.50
N LEU A 46 -1.02 13.74 1.68
CA LEU A 46 0.18 13.61 0.85
C LEU A 46 0.08 14.50 -0.39
N ASN A 47 1.12 15.28 -0.65
CA ASN A 47 1.30 15.95 -1.93
C ASN A 47 1.81 14.96 -3.00
N HIS A 48 1.89 15.41 -4.27
CA HIS A 48 2.29 14.55 -5.38
C HIS A 48 3.73 14.02 -5.25
N ASP A 49 4.66 14.85 -4.79
CA ASP A 49 6.06 14.47 -4.65
C ASP A 49 6.26 13.45 -3.52
N GLU A 50 5.54 13.61 -2.41
CA GLU A 50 5.52 12.64 -1.31
C GLU A 50 4.95 11.30 -1.76
N ALA A 51 3.83 11.31 -2.48
CA ALA A 51 3.23 10.08 -3.00
C ALA A 51 4.18 9.38 -4.00
N ARG A 52 4.88 10.15 -4.84
CA ARG A 52 5.91 9.64 -5.76
C ARG A 52 7.11 9.05 -5.02
N ALA A 53 7.60 9.70 -3.96
CA ALA A 53 8.72 9.20 -3.17
C ALA A 53 8.37 7.87 -2.48
N ILE A 54 7.16 7.76 -1.91
CA ILE A 54 6.65 6.51 -1.34
C ILE A 54 6.52 5.44 -2.42
N ALA A 55 5.98 5.81 -3.59
CA ALA A 55 5.87 4.89 -4.71
C ALA A 55 7.26 4.35 -5.12
N LEU A 56 8.26 5.21 -5.26
CA LEU A 56 9.62 4.80 -5.60
C LEU A 56 10.25 3.89 -4.54
N ARG A 57 10.00 4.14 -3.24
CA ARG A 57 10.53 3.34 -2.13
C ARG A 57 9.89 1.95 -2.01
N MET A 58 8.70 1.79 -2.57
CA MET A 58 7.99 0.50 -2.66
C MET A 58 8.42 -0.36 -3.86
N ARG A 59 9.29 0.14 -4.74
CA ARG A 59 9.92 -0.61 -5.83
C ARG A 59 10.97 -1.56 -5.27
#